data_AF-A0A968P155-F1
#
_entry.id   AF-A0A968P155-F1
#
_cell.length_a   1.000
_cell.length_b   1.000
_cell.length_c   1.000
_cell.angle_alpha   90.00
_cell.angle_beta   90.00
_cell.angle_gamma   90.00
#
_symmetry.space_group_name_H-M   'P 1'
#
loop_
_entity.id
_entity.type
_entity.pdbx_description
1 polymer ?
#
loop_
_entity_poly.entity_id
_entity_poly.type
_entity_poly.pdbx_seq_one_letter_code
_entity_poly.pdbx_strand_id
1 'polypeptide(L)'
;MFRPEISEIDSADAGRFGSAVPEDVLEYLASDLWRESLSLFLLDQNPQLEALFLLLPGLSKISLGYYGGFDAVQFEGAQNAESVHAAQMVSAYYAHLDEFLAGLWQRRLGPRLMIVTAARGTEGQRGYRELRRLVTRQPALRGSFEGAPAGVLMFLGDGIAADAKFYRADLVDLAPTILYCLGFPVADDFDGKLLTEALDTGFLARQPLTFIPSYESLAERSAGAPRSPR
;
A
#
# COMPACT_ATOMS: atom_id res chain seq x y z
N MET A 1 8.29 0.03 -21.41
CA MET A 1 8.66 -0.97 -20.40
C MET A 1 7.55 -2.01 -20.38
N PHE A 2 7.82 -3.24 -20.82
CA PHE A 2 6.81 -4.29 -20.98
C PHE A 2 6.45 -4.92 -19.63
N ARG A 3 5.18 -5.33 -19.46
CA ARG A 3 4.78 -6.19 -18.32
C ARG A 3 5.50 -7.53 -18.51
N PRO A 4 6.25 -8.02 -17.51
CA PRO A 4 6.96 -9.27 -17.66
C PRO A 4 5.95 -10.39 -17.84
N GLU A 5 6.22 -11.27 -18.80
CA GLU A 5 5.49 -12.53 -18.91
C GLU A 5 5.84 -13.41 -17.70
N ILE A 6 4.98 -14.38 -17.36
CA ILE A 6 5.25 -15.30 -16.23
C ILE A 6 6.61 -16.00 -16.39
N SER A 7 7.01 -16.28 -17.63
CA SER A 7 8.31 -16.88 -17.99
C SER A 7 9.52 -15.96 -17.75
N GLU A 8 9.31 -14.67 -17.53
CA GLU A 8 10.36 -13.66 -17.36
C GLU A 8 10.56 -13.28 -15.87
N ILE A 9 9.77 -13.85 -14.96
CA ILE A 9 9.99 -13.69 -13.52
C ILE A 9 11.29 -14.41 -13.16
N ASP A 10 12.23 -13.69 -12.52
CA ASP A 10 13.49 -14.30 -12.10
C ASP A 10 13.21 -15.48 -11.15
N SER A 11 13.96 -16.55 -11.33
CA SER A 11 14.03 -17.68 -10.41
C SER A 11 14.26 -17.26 -8.96
N ALA A 12 14.97 -16.15 -8.70
CA ALA A 12 15.15 -15.59 -7.37
C ALA A 12 13.83 -15.02 -6.80
N ASP A 13 13.05 -14.32 -7.63
CA ASP A 13 11.76 -13.74 -7.23
C ASP A 13 10.67 -14.78 -7.06
N ALA A 14 10.65 -15.83 -7.89
CA ALA A 14 9.74 -16.95 -7.71
C ALA A 14 10.19 -17.88 -6.56
N GLY A 15 11.50 -18.01 -6.33
CA GLY A 15 12.09 -18.93 -5.36
C GLY A 15 11.63 -18.69 -3.92
N ARG A 16 11.31 -17.44 -3.55
CA ARG A 16 10.77 -17.09 -2.22
C ARG A 16 9.38 -17.68 -1.96
N PHE A 17 8.61 -17.95 -3.02
CA PHE A 17 7.29 -18.59 -2.96
C PHE A 17 7.40 -20.13 -2.95
N GLY A 18 8.61 -20.69 -2.99
CA GLY A 18 8.84 -22.14 -2.99
C GLY A 18 8.77 -22.78 -4.36
N SER A 19 8.79 -24.12 -4.41
CA SER A 19 8.98 -24.89 -5.64
C SER A 19 7.71 -25.08 -6.49
N ALA A 20 6.54 -24.76 -5.96
CA ALA A 20 5.25 -24.92 -6.63
C ALA A 20 4.39 -23.68 -6.36
N VAL A 21 4.62 -22.63 -7.15
CA VAL A 21 3.89 -21.38 -7.06
C VAL A 21 2.65 -21.44 -7.95
N PRO A 22 1.44 -21.20 -7.43
CA PRO A 22 0.23 -21.13 -8.25
C PRO A 22 0.31 -20.04 -9.33
N GLU A 23 -0.27 -20.30 -10.50
CA GLU A 23 -0.22 -19.39 -11.67
C GLU A 23 -0.83 -18.01 -11.36
N ASP A 24 -1.93 -17.98 -10.60
CA ASP A 24 -2.58 -16.74 -10.16
C ASP A 24 -1.64 -15.88 -9.30
N VAL A 25 -0.87 -16.51 -8.39
CA VAL A 25 0.15 -15.83 -7.58
C VAL A 25 1.22 -15.22 -8.48
N LEU A 26 1.70 -15.96 -9.49
CA LEU A 26 2.70 -15.48 -10.45
C LEU A 26 2.17 -14.30 -11.28
N GLU A 27 0.91 -14.33 -11.72
CA GLU A 27 0.30 -13.22 -12.46
C GLU A 27 0.24 -11.92 -11.65
N TYR A 28 -0.11 -12.03 -10.35
CA TYR A 28 -0.16 -10.89 -9.44
C TYR A 28 1.23 -10.38 -9.11
N LEU A 29 2.19 -11.29 -8.89
CA LEU A 29 3.59 -10.94 -8.68
C LEU A 29 4.19 -10.23 -9.90
N ALA A 30 4.00 -10.76 -11.12
CA ALA A 30 4.47 -10.13 -12.35
C ALA A 30 3.91 -8.70 -12.53
N SER A 31 2.65 -8.49 -12.13
CA SER A 31 2.00 -7.18 -12.16
C SER A 31 2.69 -6.18 -11.24
N ASP A 32 3.04 -6.59 -10.01
CA ASP A 32 3.66 -5.71 -9.03
C ASP A 32 5.16 -5.52 -9.30
N LEU A 33 5.88 -6.54 -9.80
CA LEU A 33 7.26 -6.44 -10.31
C LEU A 33 7.38 -5.48 -11.50
N TRP A 34 6.41 -5.47 -12.40
CA TRP A 34 6.37 -4.48 -13.48
C TRP A 34 6.28 -3.05 -12.94
N ARG A 35 5.42 -2.86 -11.93
CA ARG A 35 5.24 -1.55 -11.30
C ARG A 35 6.49 -1.12 -10.55
N GLU A 36 7.21 -2.05 -9.92
CA GLU A 36 8.51 -1.81 -9.32
C GLU A 36 9.51 -1.32 -10.35
N SER A 37 9.70 -2.09 -11.42
CA SER A 37 10.62 -1.74 -12.50
C SER A 37 10.30 -0.37 -13.10
N LEU A 38 9.02 -0.09 -13.36
CA LEU A 38 8.57 1.19 -13.87
C LEU A 38 8.82 2.33 -12.87
N SER A 39 8.54 2.10 -11.59
CA SER A 39 8.74 3.09 -10.52
C SER A 39 10.21 3.45 -10.37
N LEU A 40 11.10 2.46 -10.32
CA LEU A 40 12.54 2.67 -10.26
C LEU A 40 13.05 3.39 -11.50
N PHE A 41 12.61 2.99 -12.69
CA PHE A 41 12.95 3.68 -13.94
C PHE A 41 12.50 5.14 -13.93
N LEU A 42 11.26 5.43 -13.50
CA LEU A 42 10.75 6.80 -13.41
C LEU A 42 11.55 7.65 -12.41
N LEU A 43 11.90 7.07 -11.27
CA LEU A 43 12.74 7.72 -10.27
C LEU A 43 14.15 8.01 -10.79
N ASP A 44 14.69 7.18 -11.68
CA ASP A 44 16.02 7.40 -12.24
C ASP A 44 16.03 8.42 -13.37
N GLN A 45 15.04 8.35 -14.25
CA GLN A 45 15.01 9.17 -15.46
C GLN A 45 14.45 10.57 -15.23
N ASN A 46 13.71 10.80 -14.13
CA ASN A 46 13.04 12.09 -13.88
C ASN A 46 13.50 12.74 -12.58
N PRO A 47 14.69 13.33 -12.48
CA PRO A 47 15.20 13.95 -11.25
C PRO A 47 14.25 14.99 -10.63
N GLN A 48 13.40 15.63 -11.45
CA GLN A 48 12.40 16.62 -11.03
C GLN A 48 11.10 16.02 -10.47
N LEU A 49 10.95 14.69 -10.45
CA LEU A 49 9.76 14.05 -9.91
C LEU A 49 9.64 14.37 -8.41
N GLU A 50 8.58 15.10 -8.04
CA GLU A 50 8.28 15.51 -6.66
C GLU A 50 7.41 14.48 -5.91
N ALA A 51 6.53 13.77 -6.62
CA ALA A 51 5.64 12.77 -6.03
C ALA A 51 5.43 11.58 -6.98
N LEU A 52 5.37 10.38 -6.41
CA LEU A 52 5.01 9.15 -7.11
C LEU A 52 3.88 8.47 -6.34
N PHE A 53 2.75 8.24 -7.02
CA PHE A 53 1.61 7.50 -6.47
C PHE A 53 1.58 6.10 -7.06
N LEU A 54 1.65 5.10 -6.20
CA LEU A 54 1.77 3.70 -6.58
C LEU A 54 0.62 2.88 -5.99
N LEU A 55 -0.02 2.07 -6.83
CA LEU A 55 -1.04 1.12 -6.41
C LEU A 55 -0.55 -0.32 -6.65
N LEU A 56 -0.47 -1.10 -5.57
CA LEU A 56 -0.04 -2.49 -5.56
C LEU A 56 -1.24 -3.41 -5.24
N PRO A 57 -1.98 -3.89 -6.27
CA PRO A 57 -3.19 -4.67 -6.05
C PRO A 57 -2.93 -6.13 -5.64
N GLY A 58 -1.72 -6.65 -5.84
CA GLY A 58 -1.48 -8.09 -5.75
C GLY A 58 -1.70 -8.66 -4.35
N LEU A 59 -1.31 -7.95 -3.29
CA LEU A 59 -1.54 -8.40 -1.91
C LEU A 59 -3.02 -8.65 -1.59
N SER A 60 -3.92 -7.85 -2.16
CA SER A 60 -5.37 -8.04 -1.99
C SER A 60 -5.82 -9.40 -2.52
N LYS A 61 -5.26 -9.81 -3.67
CA LYS A 61 -5.58 -11.08 -4.32
C LYS A 61 -4.99 -12.26 -3.55
N ILE A 62 -3.73 -12.14 -3.12
CA ILE A 62 -3.09 -13.14 -2.27
C ILE A 62 -3.84 -13.31 -0.96
N SER A 63 -4.26 -12.21 -0.33
CA SER A 63 -4.98 -12.28 0.93
C SER A 63 -6.35 -12.94 0.77
N LEU A 64 -7.09 -12.65 -0.31
CA LEU A 64 -8.35 -13.34 -0.60
C LEU A 64 -8.15 -14.85 -0.86
N GLY A 65 -7.06 -15.23 -1.54
CA GLY A 65 -6.77 -16.63 -1.85
C GLY A 65 -6.31 -17.46 -0.65
N TYR A 66 -5.47 -16.87 0.21
CA TYR A 66 -4.61 -17.63 1.11
C TYR A 66 -4.61 -17.14 2.58
N TYR A 67 -5.23 -16.00 2.91
CA TYR A 67 -5.15 -15.43 4.27
C TYR A 67 -5.82 -16.31 5.34
N GLY A 68 -6.85 -17.08 5.00
CA GLY A 68 -7.47 -17.99 5.96
C GLY A 68 -6.53 -19.13 6.39
N GLY A 69 -5.72 -19.64 5.45
CA GLY A 69 -4.67 -20.61 5.78
C GLY A 69 -3.53 -20.00 6.60
N PHE A 70 -3.15 -18.75 6.28
CA PHE A 70 -2.21 -17.97 7.09
C PHE A 70 -2.72 -17.78 8.53
N ASP A 71 -3.97 -17.35 8.70
CA ASP A 71 -4.62 -17.14 10.00
C ASP A 71 -4.62 -18.44 10.84
N ALA A 72 -4.99 -19.56 10.22
CA ALA A 72 -4.99 -20.87 10.86
C ALA A 72 -3.59 -21.32 11.33
N VAL A 73 -2.54 -21.05 10.56
CA VAL A 73 -1.16 -21.40 10.98
C VAL A 73 -0.68 -20.47 12.10
N GLN A 74 -0.82 -19.17 11.90
CA GLN A 74 -0.20 -18.16 12.79
C GLN A 74 -0.93 -18.01 14.12
N PHE A 75 -2.26 -18.13 14.13
CA PHE A 75 -3.07 -17.84 15.31
C PHE A 75 -3.73 -19.09 15.91
N GLU A 76 -3.97 -20.15 15.11
CA GLU A 76 -4.56 -21.40 15.59
C GLU A 76 -3.56 -22.58 15.68
N GLY A 77 -2.33 -22.39 15.20
CA GLY A 77 -1.28 -23.42 15.25
C GLY A 77 -1.48 -24.60 14.29
N ALA A 78 -2.28 -24.43 13.24
CA ALA A 78 -2.54 -25.47 12.24
C ALA A 78 -1.25 -25.96 11.55
N GLN A 79 -1.12 -27.27 11.34
CA GLN A 79 0.06 -27.91 10.74
C GLN A 79 -0.24 -28.65 9.42
N ASN A 80 -1.47 -28.51 8.89
CA ASN A 80 -1.81 -29.17 7.63
C ASN A 80 -1.08 -28.51 6.46
N ALA A 81 -0.66 -29.32 5.49
CA ALA A 81 0.18 -28.88 4.38
C ALA A 81 -0.44 -27.73 3.58
N GLU A 82 -1.76 -27.74 3.37
CA GLU A 82 -2.47 -26.70 2.62
C GLU A 82 -2.43 -25.33 3.35
N SER A 83 -2.63 -25.31 4.67
CA SER A 83 -2.57 -24.07 5.45
C SER A 83 -1.14 -23.57 5.58
N VAL A 84 -0.15 -24.46 5.73
CA VAL A 84 1.28 -24.09 5.73
C VAL A 84 1.68 -23.47 4.39
N HIS A 85 1.24 -24.07 3.27
CA HIS A 85 1.50 -23.52 1.94
C HIS A 85 0.83 -22.15 1.74
N ALA A 86 -0.43 -22.00 2.16
CA ALA A 86 -1.12 -20.71 2.12
C ALA A 86 -0.43 -19.64 2.98
N ALA A 87 0.02 -20.01 4.19
CA ALA A 87 0.79 -19.13 5.05
C ALA A 87 2.12 -18.71 4.41
N GLN A 88 2.80 -19.64 3.73
CA GLN A 88 4.00 -19.35 2.94
C GLN A 88 3.72 -18.35 1.82
N MET A 89 2.63 -18.49 1.05
CA MET A 89 2.28 -17.54 -0.01
C MET A 89 2.08 -16.12 0.53
N VAL A 90 1.29 -15.97 1.60
CA VAL A 90 1.05 -14.66 2.22
C VAL A 90 2.35 -14.05 2.75
N SER A 91 3.16 -14.85 3.45
CA SER A 91 4.41 -14.38 4.06
C SER A 91 5.45 -13.98 3.02
N ALA A 92 5.59 -14.78 1.96
CA ALA A 92 6.47 -14.49 0.82
C ALA A 92 6.05 -13.21 0.10
N TYR A 93 4.74 -12.95 -0.03
CA TYR A 93 4.25 -11.73 -0.65
C TYR A 93 4.52 -10.48 0.21
N TYR A 94 4.34 -10.56 1.52
CA TYR A 94 4.74 -9.47 2.43
C TYR A 94 6.25 -9.20 2.37
N ALA A 95 7.08 -10.25 2.33
CA ALA A 95 8.52 -10.11 2.18
C ALA A 95 8.91 -9.46 0.85
N HIS A 96 8.22 -9.81 -0.24
CA HIS A 96 8.40 -9.13 -1.53
C HIS A 96 8.05 -7.65 -1.47
N LEU A 97 6.92 -7.29 -0.85
CA LEU A 97 6.54 -5.89 -0.68
C LEU A 97 7.53 -5.09 0.18
N ASP A 98 8.05 -5.70 1.25
CA ASP A 98 9.06 -5.07 2.10
C ASP A 98 10.34 -4.74 1.30
N GLU A 99 10.83 -5.69 0.51
CA GLU A 99 12.00 -5.50 -0.35
C GLU A 99 11.76 -4.45 -1.44
N PHE A 100 10.58 -4.48 -2.09
CA PHE A 100 10.18 -3.48 -3.07
C PHE A 100 10.17 -2.07 -2.43
N LEU A 101 9.49 -1.90 -1.31
CA LEU A 101 9.46 -0.61 -0.59
C LEU A 101 10.88 -0.17 -0.19
N ALA A 102 11.73 -1.09 0.28
CA ALA A 102 13.12 -0.80 0.58
C ALA A 102 13.92 -0.36 -0.66
N GLY A 103 13.71 -0.99 -1.82
CA GLY A 103 14.33 -0.63 -3.09
C GLY A 103 13.96 0.78 -3.54
N LEU A 104 12.67 1.14 -3.46
CA LEU A 104 12.20 2.50 -3.73
C LEU A 104 12.83 3.51 -2.77
N TRP A 105 12.83 3.19 -1.47
CA TRP A 105 13.41 4.04 -0.44
C TRP A 105 14.89 4.34 -0.72
N GLN A 106 15.68 3.32 -1.06
CA GLN A 106 17.11 3.45 -1.29
C GLN A 106 17.48 4.19 -2.58
N ARG A 107 16.56 4.32 -3.55
CA ARG A 107 16.91 4.82 -4.89
C ARG A 107 17.30 6.31 -4.92
N ARG A 108 16.75 7.13 -4.02
CA ARG A 108 17.08 8.56 -3.93
C ARG A 108 17.62 8.95 -2.56
N LEU A 109 18.64 9.81 -2.60
CA LEU A 109 19.24 10.45 -1.43
C LEU A 109 18.77 11.91 -1.40
N GLY A 110 18.06 12.30 -0.35
CA GLY A 110 17.47 13.63 -0.20
C GLY A 110 16.36 13.62 0.85
N PRO A 111 15.73 14.78 1.15
CA PRO A 111 14.51 14.78 1.93
C PRO A 111 13.48 13.93 1.20
N ARG A 112 13.00 12.88 1.86
CA ARG A 112 12.09 11.89 1.26
C ARG A 112 11.00 11.54 2.24
N LEU A 113 9.82 11.32 1.70
CA LEU A 113 8.65 10.88 2.44
C LEU A 113 8.06 9.67 1.71
N MET A 114 7.85 8.60 2.45
CA MET A 114 7.09 7.43 2.02
C MET A 114 5.86 7.30 2.90
N ILE A 115 4.70 7.17 2.25
CA ILE A 115 3.42 6.92 2.92
C ILE A 115 2.91 5.60 2.38
N VAL A 116 2.73 4.62 3.27
CA VAL A 116 2.19 3.30 2.93
C VAL A 116 0.81 3.21 3.53
N THR A 117 -0.19 2.92 2.70
CA THR A 117 -1.57 2.78 3.16
C THR A 117 -2.25 1.57 2.54
N ALA A 118 -3.05 0.88 3.34
CA ALA A 118 -4.05 -0.06 2.88
C ALA A 118 -5.37 0.30 3.58
N ALA A 119 -6.44 0.51 2.81
CA ALA A 119 -7.72 0.98 3.36
C ALA A 119 -8.41 -0.04 4.29
N ARG A 120 -8.03 -1.31 4.22
CA ARG A 120 -8.61 -2.41 5.00
C ARG A 120 -7.61 -3.53 5.18
N GLY A 121 -7.74 -4.29 6.26
CA GLY A 121 -7.07 -5.57 6.42
C GLY A 121 -7.82 -6.71 5.72
N THR A 122 -7.47 -7.93 6.09
CA THR A 122 -8.16 -9.16 5.69
C THR A 122 -8.39 -9.98 6.95
N GLU A 123 -9.47 -10.75 7.00
CA GLU A 123 -9.74 -11.68 8.10
C GLU A 123 -9.83 -13.11 7.58
N GLY A 124 -9.43 -14.07 8.42
CA GLY A 124 -9.73 -15.49 8.23
C GLY A 124 -11.23 -15.76 8.31
N GLN A 125 -11.68 -16.93 7.85
CA GLN A 125 -13.11 -17.26 7.94
C GLN A 125 -13.50 -17.58 9.39
N ARG A 126 -14.11 -16.63 10.11
CA ARG A 126 -14.69 -16.86 11.45
C ARG A 126 -16.20 -17.14 11.40
N GLY A 127 -16.76 -17.75 12.45
CA GLY A 127 -18.22 -17.89 12.66
C GLY A 127 -18.89 -19.17 12.10
N TYR A 128 -20.03 -19.07 11.43
CA TYR A 128 -20.76 -20.26 10.93
C TYR A 128 -20.00 -21.04 9.84
N ARG A 129 -18.99 -20.41 9.22
CA ARG A 129 -18.07 -21.07 8.27
C ARG A 129 -16.99 -21.90 8.98
N GLU A 130 -16.61 -21.53 10.21
CA GLU A 130 -15.81 -22.37 11.12
C GLU A 130 -16.58 -23.64 11.50
N LEU A 131 -17.89 -23.55 11.77
CA LEU A 131 -18.74 -24.72 11.98
C LEU A 131 -18.75 -25.65 10.75
N ARG A 132 -18.74 -25.10 9.53
CA ARG A 132 -18.59 -25.92 8.32
C ARG A 132 -17.23 -26.62 8.27
N ARG A 133 -16.12 -25.97 8.68
CA ARG A 133 -14.80 -26.61 8.77
C ARG A 133 -14.80 -27.78 9.77
N LEU A 134 -15.48 -27.64 10.91
CA LEU A 134 -15.64 -28.74 11.88
C LEU A 134 -16.42 -29.92 11.29
N VAL A 135 -17.40 -29.65 10.42
CA VAL A 135 -18.23 -30.68 9.76
C VAL A 135 -17.55 -31.30 8.53
N THR A 136 -16.91 -30.50 7.68
CA THR A 136 -16.31 -30.93 6.40
C THR A 136 -14.83 -31.29 6.50
N ARG A 137 -14.15 -30.92 7.60
CA ARG A 137 -12.70 -31.08 7.82
C ARG A 137 -11.81 -30.48 6.72
N GLN A 138 -12.35 -29.58 5.89
CA GLN A 138 -11.56 -28.89 4.88
C GLN A 138 -10.98 -27.58 5.45
N PRO A 139 -9.69 -27.29 5.24
CA PRO A 139 -9.09 -26.06 5.71
C PRO A 139 -9.69 -24.85 4.97
N ALA A 140 -10.02 -23.80 5.72
CA ALA A 140 -10.55 -22.56 5.16
C ALA A 140 -9.38 -21.68 4.67
N LEU A 141 -8.89 -21.94 3.46
CA LEU A 141 -7.69 -21.26 2.94
C LEU A 141 -7.92 -19.78 2.59
N ARG A 142 -9.16 -19.42 2.21
CA ARG A 142 -9.50 -18.08 1.69
C ARG A 142 -9.67 -17.05 2.79
N GLY A 143 -9.21 -15.83 2.52
CA GLY A 143 -9.51 -14.64 3.33
C GLY A 143 -10.86 -14.01 2.96
N SER A 144 -11.27 -13.04 3.78
CA SER A 144 -12.46 -12.23 3.58
C SER A 144 -12.19 -10.75 3.87
N PHE A 145 -12.86 -9.87 3.12
CA PHE A 145 -12.95 -8.45 3.47
C PHE A 145 -14.22 -8.11 4.27
N GLU A 146 -15.17 -9.04 4.33
CA GLU A 146 -16.36 -8.88 5.16
C GLU A 146 -15.95 -8.95 6.63
N GLY A 147 -16.24 -7.89 7.38
CA GLY A 147 -15.83 -7.74 8.78
C GLY A 147 -14.33 -7.48 8.96
N ALA A 148 -13.58 -7.21 7.89
CA ALA A 148 -12.14 -7.05 7.98
C ALA A 148 -11.72 -5.94 8.96
N PRO A 149 -10.59 -6.12 9.66
CA PRO A 149 -10.08 -5.11 10.57
C PRO A 149 -9.70 -3.83 9.83
N ALA A 150 -9.50 -2.77 10.61
CA ALA A 150 -8.94 -1.51 10.13
C ALA A 150 -7.64 -1.78 9.34
N GLY A 151 -7.45 -0.96 8.31
CA GLY A 151 -6.28 -1.02 7.46
C GLY A 151 -5.00 -0.54 8.16
N VAL A 152 -3.98 -0.27 7.35
CA VAL A 152 -2.69 0.23 7.84
C VAL A 152 -2.38 1.58 7.21
N LEU A 153 -1.76 2.46 7.98
CA LEU A 153 -1.22 3.71 7.52
C LEU A 153 0.12 3.94 8.21
N MET A 154 1.18 4.10 7.43
CA MET A 154 2.53 4.33 7.90
C MET A 154 3.13 5.54 7.19
N PHE A 155 3.89 6.34 7.94
CA PHE A 155 4.68 7.44 7.43
C PHE A 155 6.15 7.16 7.74
N LEU A 156 7.03 7.41 6.79
CA LEU A 156 8.47 7.27 6.95
C LEU A 156 9.19 8.40 6.22
N GLY A 157 10.01 9.14 6.96
CA GLY A 157 10.97 10.07 6.37
C GLY A 157 11.03 11.44 7.00
N ASP A 158 11.50 12.40 6.22
CA ASP A 158 11.77 13.75 6.71
C ASP A 158 10.48 14.47 7.10
N GLY A 159 10.53 15.17 8.23
CA GLY A 159 9.37 15.89 8.76
C GLY A 159 8.28 15.01 9.38
N ILE A 160 8.51 13.70 9.50
CA ILE A 160 7.63 12.77 10.20
C ILE A 160 8.08 12.62 11.66
N ALA A 161 7.14 12.60 12.59
CA ALA A 161 7.42 12.41 14.00
C ALA A 161 7.91 10.97 14.27
N ALA A 162 9.07 10.84 14.93
CA ALA A 162 9.61 9.54 15.30
C ALA A 162 8.72 8.83 16.32
N ASP A 163 8.49 7.52 16.11
CA ASP A 163 7.73 6.63 16.99
C ASP A 163 6.29 7.09 17.33
N ALA A 164 5.73 8.02 16.55
CA ALA A 164 4.37 8.50 16.73
C ALA A 164 3.37 7.39 16.40
N LYS A 165 2.41 7.16 17.30
CA LYS A 165 1.26 6.28 17.08
C LYS A 165 -0.01 7.12 17.13
N PHE A 166 -0.78 7.06 16.05
CA PHE A 166 -2.10 7.68 15.95
C PHE A 166 -3.15 6.60 15.68
N TYR A 167 -4.31 6.74 16.33
CA TYR A 167 -5.35 5.69 16.36
C TYR A 167 -6.66 6.12 15.69
N ARG A 168 -6.69 7.32 15.08
CA ARG A 168 -7.89 7.94 14.48
C ARG A 168 -7.54 8.71 13.21
N ALA A 169 -6.97 7.99 12.25
CA ALA A 169 -6.79 8.48 10.90
C ALA A 169 -7.84 7.83 10.00
N ASP A 170 -8.62 8.65 9.33
CA ASP A 170 -9.54 8.21 8.30
C ASP A 170 -8.88 8.31 6.92
N LEU A 171 -9.34 7.52 5.95
CA LEU A 171 -8.74 7.54 4.61
C LEU A 171 -8.82 8.93 3.96
N VAL A 172 -9.86 9.71 4.28
CA VAL A 172 -10.06 11.07 3.81
C VAL A 172 -9.01 12.05 4.35
N ASP A 173 -8.34 11.73 5.46
CA ASP A 173 -7.28 12.56 6.05
C ASP A 173 -5.98 12.53 5.24
N LEU A 174 -5.83 11.55 4.33
CA LEU A 174 -4.62 11.41 3.51
C LEU A 174 -4.45 12.54 2.51
N ALA A 175 -5.51 12.94 1.82
CA ALA A 175 -5.44 14.01 0.81
C ALA A 175 -4.91 15.33 1.39
N PRO A 176 -5.51 15.91 2.47
CA PRO A 176 -4.98 17.13 3.08
C PRO A 176 -3.56 16.94 3.63
N THR A 177 -3.25 15.76 4.18
CA THR A 177 -1.93 15.47 4.75
C THR A 177 -0.83 15.39 3.68
N ILE A 178 -1.08 14.69 2.57
CA ILE A 178 -0.12 14.56 1.46
C ILE A 178 0.12 15.93 0.82
N LEU A 179 -0.94 16.70 0.58
CA LEU A 179 -0.82 18.04 -0.01
C LEU A 179 -0.03 18.98 0.89
N TYR A 180 -0.31 18.95 2.20
CA TYR A 180 0.48 19.70 3.16
C TYR A 180 1.95 19.27 3.10
N CYS A 181 2.28 17.96 3.15
CA CYS A 181 3.67 17.51 3.06
C CYS A 181 4.39 17.93 1.77
N LEU A 182 3.66 18.09 0.67
CA LEU A 182 4.18 18.58 -0.61
C LEU A 182 4.29 20.11 -0.69
N GLY A 183 3.89 20.84 0.35
CA GLY A 183 3.95 22.30 0.39
C GLY A 183 2.77 22.99 -0.30
N PHE A 184 1.71 22.27 -0.62
CA PHE A 184 0.48 22.83 -1.16
C PHE A 184 -0.46 23.30 -0.04
N PRO A 185 -1.33 24.30 -0.30
CA PRO A 185 -2.36 24.70 0.64
C PRO A 185 -3.37 23.58 0.85
N VAL A 186 -4.00 23.53 2.02
CA VAL A 186 -5.08 22.60 2.32
C VAL A 186 -6.41 23.26 1.99
N ALA A 187 -7.32 22.54 1.33
CA ALA A 187 -8.63 23.09 1.00
C ALA A 187 -9.61 22.98 2.18
N ASP A 188 -10.41 24.02 2.41
CA ASP A 188 -11.42 24.08 3.48
C ASP A 188 -12.58 23.10 3.25
N ASP A 189 -12.80 22.68 2.00
CA ASP A 189 -13.85 21.76 1.57
C ASP A 189 -13.42 20.27 1.60
N PHE A 190 -12.21 19.96 2.08
CA PHE A 190 -11.85 18.56 2.32
C PHE A 190 -12.64 17.96 3.48
N ASP A 191 -13.15 16.73 3.27
CA ASP A 191 -13.85 15.96 4.31
C ASP A 191 -12.91 15.55 5.46
N GLY A 192 -11.62 15.38 5.17
CA GLY A 192 -10.61 14.95 6.12
C GLY A 192 -9.83 16.10 6.75
N LYS A 193 -9.10 15.78 7.83
CA LYS A 193 -8.22 16.71 8.55
C LYS A 193 -6.75 16.43 8.27
N LEU A 194 -5.90 17.43 8.50
CA LEU A 194 -4.45 17.24 8.52
C LEU A 194 -4.03 16.37 9.71
N LEU A 195 -3.30 15.28 9.46
CA LEU A 195 -2.75 14.41 10.50
C LEU A 195 -1.48 15.03 11.12
N THR A 196 -1.63 16.14 11.84
CA THR A 196 -0.52 16.84 12.48
C THR A 196 0.27 15.96 13.46
N GLU A 197 -0.40 14.96 14.05
CA GLU A 197 0.19 13.99 14.97
C GLU A 197 1.24 13.09 14.30
N ALA A 198 1.18 12.93 12.97
CA ALA A 198 2.18 12.20 12.20
C ALA A 198 3.41 13.05 11.87
N LEU A 199 3.35 14.37 12.11
CA LEU A 199 4.34 15.33 11.63
C LEU A 199 5.24 15.84 12.77
N ASP A 200 6.53 15.99 12.46
CA ASP A 200 7.51 16.56 13.39
C ASP A 200 7.16 18.02 13.72
N THR A 201 7.29 18.38 14.99
CA THR A 201 6.99 19.74 15.46
C THR A 201 7.88 20.81 14.80
N GLY A 202 9.14 20.47 14.51
CA GLY A 202 10.05 21.36 13.80
C GLY A 202 9.68 21.53 12.33
N PHE A 203 9.15 20.48 11.70
CA PHE A 203 8.58 20.57 10.35
C PHE A 203 7.36 21.48 10.31
N LEU A 204 6.40 21.27 11.22
CA LEU A 204 5.22 22.13 11.35
C LEU A 204 5.58 23.61 11.57
N ALA A 205 6.62 23.87 12.37
CA ALA A 205 7.09 25.23 12.64
C ALA A 205 7.73 25.91 11.41
N ARG A 206 8.39 25.14 10.52
CA ARG A 206 9.03 25.66 9.31
C ARG A 206 8.07 25.82 8.14
N GLN A 207 6.93 25.13 8.18
CA GLN A 207 5.97 25.10 7.08
C GLN A 207 4.59 25.55 7.54
N PRO A 208 4.28 26.86 7.49
CA PRO A 208 2.99 27.37 7.91
C PRO A 208 1.84 26.72 7.12
N LEU A 209 0.83 26.24 7.84
CA LEU A 209 -0.40 25.74 7.23
C LEU A 209 -1.11 26.88 6.51
N THR A 210 -1.37 26.69 5.22
CA THR A 210 -2.10 27.63 4.38
C THR A 210 -3.39 26.99 3.90
N PHE A 211 -4.45 27.78 3.81
CA PHE A 211 -5.77 27.33 3.43
C PHE A 211 -6.25 28.00 2.14
N ILE A 212 -7.03 27.26 1.36
CA ILE A 212 -7.81 27.78 0.22
C ILE A 212 -9.27 27.33 0.35
N PRO A 213 -10.24 28.06 -0.22
CA PRO A 213 -11.64 27.64 -0.14
C PRO A 213 -11.91 26.28 -0.82
N SER A 214 -11.36 26.08 -2.01
CA SER A 214 -11.53 24.85 -2.80
C SER A 214 -10.56 24.82 -3.99
N TYR A 215 -10.04 23.63 -4.32
CA TYR A 215 -9.24 23.42 -5.54
C TYR A 215 -10.06 23.52 -6.84
N GLU A 216 -11.34 23.14 -6.81
CA GLU A 216 -12.21 23.19 -8.00
C GLU A 216 -12.37 24.64 -8.49
N SER A 217 -12.55 25.57 -7.55
CA SER A 217 -12.68 27.00 -7.84
C SER A 217 -11.45 27.62 -8.50
N LEU A 218 -10.25 27.06 -8.26
CA LEU A 218 -9.00 27.51 -8.86
C LEU A 218 -8.83 26.97 -10.29
N ALA A 219 -9.24 25.73 -10.52
CA ALA A 219 -9.19 25.10 -11.84
C ALA A 219 -10.10 25.84 -12.85
N GLU A 220 -11.30 26.20 -12.43
CA GLU A 220 -12.26 26.96 -13.26
C GLU A 220 -11.72 28.34 -13.66
N ARG A 221 -11.08 29.06 -12.73
CA ARG A 221 -10.44 30.36 -13.04
C ARG A 221 -9.30 30.23 -14.04
N SER A 222 -8.54 29.13 -13.95
CA SER A 222 -7.43 28.85 -14.87
C SER A 222 -7.91 28.46 -16.26
N ALA A 223 -9.04 27.74 -16.36
CA ALA A 223 -9.67 27.36 -17.63
C ALA A 223 -10.36 28.52 -18.36
N GLY A 224 -10.85 29.53 -17.62
CA GLY A 224 -11.52 30.71 -18.17
C GLY A 224 -10.60 31.86 -18.62
N ALA A 225 -9.28 31.77 -18.38
CA ALA A 225 -8.34 32.80 -18.80
C ALA A 225 -8.11 32.75 -20.33
N PRO A 226 -8.27 33.87 -21.07
CA PRO A 226 -8.03 33.88 -22.52
C PRO A 226 -6.56 33.53 -22.79
N ARG A 227 -6.34 32.46 -23.57
CA ARG A 227 -5.00 32.12 -24.08
C ARG A 227 -4.50 33.30 -24.91
N SER A 228 -3.40 33.91 -24.49
CA SER A 228 -2.77 34.99 -25.24
C SER A 228 -2.46 34.51 -26.66
N PRO A 229 -2.85 35.27 -27.70
CA PRO A 229 -2.48 34.93 -29.07
C PRO A 229 -0.96 35.05 -29.21
N ARG A 230 -0.34 33.98 -29.72
CA ARG A 230 1.06 33.97 -30.18
C ARG A 230 1.24 34.85 -31.40
#